data_AF-A0A0G1XFH6-F1
#
_entry.id   AF-A0A0G1XFH6-F1
#
_cell.length_a   1.000
_cell.length_b   1.000
_cell.length_c   1.000
_cell.angle_alpha   90.00
_cell.angle_beta   90.00
_cell.angle_gamma   90.00
#
_symmetry.space_group_name_H-M   'P 1'
#
loop_
_entity.id
_entity.type
_entity.pdbx_description
1 polymer ?
#
loop_
_entity_poly.entity_id
_entity_poly.type
_entity_poly.pdbx_seq_one_letter_code
_entity_poly.pdbx_strand_id
1 'polypeptide(L)'
;MWLVIVYGSWTFADNPDPRAITIGNSHVRYWLPLFVLGSAFAGYAFRVAFGAVAKHHLRLAQVALALSLVASVGLSAGLVFAGSDGLLANRAAMSSFAQKREAIVAATEEHAVIVVDRADKYLFPYRSVVVPLRSEATYAAMPELVEAGPLYYFGITFPSQDIEYLNNEKLLGLGLRIDHVLTVNEESLYRISGL
;
A
#
# COMPACT_ATOMS: atom_id res chain seq x y z
N MET A 1 22.46 14.93 8.89
CA MET A 1 23.56 14.76 7.91
C MET A 1 23.42 13.47 7.11
N TRP A 2 23.18 12.31 7.75
CA TRP A 2 22.98 11.02 7.07
C TRP A 2 21.89 11.02 5.99
N LEU A 3 20.69 11.57 6.26
CA LEU A 3 19.59 11.61 5.28
C LEU A 3 19.95 12.40 4.00
N VAL A 4 20.73 13.47 4.13
CA VAL A 4 21.19 14.27 2.98
C VAL A 4 22.20 13.47 2.16
N ILE A 5 23.09 12.73 2.82
CA ILE A 5 24.10 11.93 2.13
C ILE A 5 23.44 10.75 1.42
N VAL A 6 22.53 10.02 2.10
CA VAL A 6 21.87 8.83 1.54
C VAL A 6 20.83 9.21 0.49
N TYR A 7 19.92 10.13 0.80
CA TYR A 7 18.80 10.47 -0.08
C TYR A 7 19.08 11.64 -1.02
N GLY A 8 20.18 12.37 -0.84
CA GLY A 8 20.57 13.48 -1.72
C GLY A 8 21.51 13.10 -2.86
N SER A 9 22.21 11.95 -2.77
CA SER A 9 23.15 11.51 -3.81
C SER A 9 22.59 10.49 -4.79
N TRP A 10 21.45 9.86 -4.48
CA TRP A 10 20.88 8.74 -5.25
C TRP A 10 19.38 8.89 -5.50
N THR A 11 18.91 8.29 -6.60
CA THR A 11 17.49 8.18 -6.95
C THR A 11 16.90 6.89 -6.40
N PHE A 12 15.90 6.98 -5.53
CA PHE A 12 15.21 5.82 -4.95
C PHE A 12 13.79 5.73 -5.50
N ALA A 13 13.43 4.58 -6.04
CA ALA A 13 12.09 4.28 -6.52
C ALA A 13 11.54 3.08 -5.74
N ASP A 14 10.76 3.35 -4.69
CA ASP A 14 10.05 2.31 -3.93
C ASP A 14 8.69 1.98 -4.57
N ASN A 15 8.16 2.92 -5.35
CA ASN A 15 6.97 2.74 -6.15
C ASN A 15 7.35 2.22 -7.55
N PRO A 16 6.65 1.19 -8.08
CA PRO A 16 6.81 0.76 -9.47
C PRO A 16 6.70 1.90 -10.50
N ASP A 17 5.93 2.95 -10.19
CA ASP A 17 6.00 4.20 -10.93
C ASP A 17 7.01 5.17 -10.28
N PRO A 18 8.19 5.38 -10.88
CA PRO A 18 9.21 6.28 -10.33
C PRO A 18 8.81 7.76 -10.35
N ARG A 19 7.71 8.12 -11.05
CA ARG A 19 7.17 9.48 -11.09
C ARG A 19 6.12 9.75 -10.01
N ALA A 20 5.67 8.72 -9.30
CA ALA A 20 4.69 8.87 -8.24
C ALA A 20 5.30 9.54 -7.00
N ILE A 21 4.87 10.77 -6.71
CA ILE A 21 5.19 11.47 -5.46
C ILE A 21 4.18 11.02 -4.40
N THR A 22 4.57 10.04 -3.59
CA THR A 22 3.74 9.41 -2.56
C THR A 22 4.45 9.38 -1.21
N ILE A 23 3.69 9.47 -0.11
CA ILE A 23 4.17 9.25 1.28
C ILE A 23 4.57 7.77 1.48
N GLY A 24 4.14 6.90 0.58
CA GLY A 24 4.59 5.52 0.44
C GLY A 24 6.10 5.42 0.18
N ASN A 25 6.70 6.40 -0.50
CA ASN A 25 8.14 6.42 -0.76
C ASN A 25 8.92 6.68 0.53
N SER A 26 9.94 5.87 0.78
CA SER A 26 10.77 5.92 1.98
C SER A 26 11.42 7.30 2.15
N HIS A 27 12.01 7.85 1.09
CA HIS A 27 12.69 9.15 1.15
C HIS A 27 11.71 10.26 1.57
N VAL A 28 10.51 10.34 0.99
CA VAL A 28 9.49 11.36 1.35
C VAL A 28 9.13 11.27 2.84
N ARG A 29 8.98 10.05 3.37
CA ARG A 29 8.61 9.82 4.77
C ARG A 29 9.67 10.30 5.75
N TYR A 30 10.95 10.12 5.44
CA TYR A 30 12.03 10.57 6.31
C TYR A 30 12.17 12.10 6.36
N TRP A 31 11.74 12.80 5.32
CA TRP A 31 11.70 14.27 5.29
C TRP A 31 10.43 14.86 5.90
N LEU A 32 9.40 14.05 6.15
CA LEU A 32 8.10 14.49 6.65
C LEU A 32 8.20 15.29 7.97
N PRO A 33 8.99 14.90 8.99
CA PRO A 33 9.13 15.71 10.20
C PRO A 33 9.67 17.12 9.92
N LEU A 34 10.60 17.25 8.96
CA LEU A 34 11.13 18.56 8.57
C LEU A 34 10.06 19.41 7.88
N PHE A 35 9.22 18.81 7.03
CA PHE A 35 8.10 19.52 6.41
C PHE A 35 7.06 19.98 7.43
N VAL A 36 6.71 19.12 8.40
CA VAL A 36 5.77 19.46 9.47
C VAL A 36 6.31 20.60 10.32
N LEU A 37 7.55 20.52 10.79
CA LEU A 37 8.16 21.59 11.58
C LEU A 37 8.38 22.86 10.74
N GLY A 38 8.77 22.70 9.48
CA GLY A 38 8.94 23.78 8.50
C GLY A 38 7.68 24.60 8.27
N SER A 39 6.49 23.99 8.39
CA SER A 39 5.22 24.69 8.25
C SER A 39 5.03 25.82 9.29
N ALA A 40 5.54 25.64 10.51
CA ALA A 40 5.49 26.68 11.55
C ALA A 40 6.40 27.87 11.18
N PHE A 41 7.60 27.60 10.65
CA PHE A 41 8.49 28.64 10.15
C PHE A 41 7.93 29.36 8.93
N ALA A 42 7.28 28.62 8.01
CA ALA A 42 6.59 29.20 6.86
C ALA A 42 5.45 30.13 7.30
N GLY A 43 4.64 29.72 8.28
CA GLY A 43 3.61 30.57 8.88
C GLY A 43 4.19 31.83 9.54
N TYR A 44 5.30 31.71 10.26
CA TYR A 44 6.00 32.86 10.83
C TYR A 44 6.52 33.81 9.75
N ALA A 45 7.17 33.29 8.72
CA ALA A 45 7.67 34.09 7.59
C ALA A 45 6.54 34.82 6.87
N PHE A 46 5.41 34.15 6.66
CA PHE A 46 4.19 34.74 6.09
C PHE A 46 3.69 35.91 6.94
N ARG A 47 3.62 35.74 8.27
CA ARG A 47 3.21 36.81 9.20
C ARG A 47 4.14 38.02 9.13
N VAL A 48 5.45 37.80 9.08
CA VAL A 48 6.44 38.89 8.98
C VAL A 48 6.29 39.63 7.64
N ALA A 49 6.17 38.90 6.53
CA ALA A 49 5.96 39.47 5.21
C ALA A 49 4.66 40.30 5.14
N PHE A 50 3.55 39.74 5.66
CA PHE A 50 2.27 40.44 5.70
C PHE A 50 2.35 41.73 6.51
N GLY A 51 3.01 41.69 7.68
CA GLY A 51 3.22 42.88 8.51
C GLY A 51 4.06 43.95 7.83
N ALA A 52 5.12 43.57 7.10
CA ALA A 52 5.95 44.51 6.35
C ALA A 52 5.16 45.20 5.24
N VAL A 53 4.42 44.44 4.44
CA VAL A 53 3.59 44.97 3.35
C VAL A 53 2.46 45.87 3.89
N ALA A 54 1.89 45.51 5.05
CA ALA A 54 0.85 46.29 5.70
C ALA A 54 1.34 47.65 6.19
N LYS A 55 2.57 47.72 6.74
CA LYS A 55 3.19 48.99 7.18
C LYS A 55 3.37 49.98 6.03
N HIS A 56 3.61 49.49 4.81
CA HIS A 56 3.76 50.35 3.62
C HIS A 56 2.43 50.61 2.89
N HIS A 57 1.28 50.24 3.47
CA HIS A 57 -0.06 50.43 2.90
C HIS A 57 -0.25 49.84 1.48
N LEU A 58 0.54 48.82 1.11
CA LEU A 58 0.52 48.20 -0.22
C LEU A 58 -0.66 47.21 -0.35
N ARG A 59 -1.88 47.73 -0.48
CA ARG A 59 -3.12 46.93 -0.50
C ARG A 59 -3.12 45.77 -1.49
N LEU A 60 -2.61 45.98 -2.71
CA LEU A 60 -2.53 44.93 -3.73
C LEU A 60 -1.64 43.76 -3.29
N ALA A 61 -0.49 44.06 -2.67
CA ALA A 61 0.43 43.05 -2.18
C ALA A 61 -0.14 42.31 -0.96
N GLN A 62 -0.92 42.97 -0.10
CA GLN A 62 -1.63 42.29 0.98
C GLN A 62 -2.66 41.30 0.46
N VAL A 63 -3.44 41.69 -0.55
CA VAL A 63 -4.43 40.82 -1.20
C VAL A 63 -3.74 39.65 -1.88
N ALA A 64 -2.68 39.90 -2.65
CA ALA A 64 -1.91 38.84 -3.31
C ALA A 64 -1.34 37.83 -2.30
N LEU A 65 -0.78 38.33 -1.19
CA LEU A 65 -0.23 37.47 -0.14
C LEU A 65 -1.34 36.65 0.55
N ALA A 66 -2.48 37.25 0.88
CA ALA A 66 -3.64 36.53 1.42
C ALA A 66 -4.16 35.45 0.45
N LEU A 67 -4.28 35.77 -0.84
CA LEU A 67 -4.68 34.81 -1.86
C LEU A 67 -3.68 33.67 -1.99
N SER A 68 -2.37 33.94 -1.88
CA SER A 68 -1.35 32.90 -1.91
C SER A 68 -1.49 31.92 -0.74
N LEU A 69 -1.87 32.41 0.45
CA LEU A 69 -2.12 31.55 1.61
C LEU A 69 -3.38 30.70 1.39
N VAL A 70 -4.47 31.31 0.94
CA VAL A 70 -5.72 30.59 0.64
C VAL A 70 -5.47 29.51 -0.42
N ALA A 71 -4.74 29.84 -1.49
CA ALA A 71 -4.35 28.87 -2.52
C ALA A 71 -3.50 27.74 -1.94
N SER A 72 -2.49 28.05 -1.12
CA SER A 72 -1.62 27.04 -0.50
C SER A 72 -2.40 26.09 0.42
N VAL A 73 -3.32 26.63 1.23
CA VAL A 73 -4.20 25.83 2.10
C VAL A 73 -5.15 24.98 1.26
N GLY A 74 -5.75 25.57 0.21
CA GLY A 74 -6.66 24.85 -0.68
C GLY A 74 -5.99 23.68 -1.40
N LEU A 75 -4.79 23.90 -1.95
CA LEU A 75 -3.99 22.84 -2.58
C LEU A 75 -3.59 21.76 -1.57
N SER A 76 -3.17 22.15 -0.37
CA SER A 76 -2.82 21.21 0.70
C SER A 76 -4.02 20.36 1.12
N ALA A 77 -5.20 20.98 1.30
CA ALA A 77 -6.43 20.27 1.59
C ALA A 77 -6.81 19.30 0.45
N GLY A 78 -6.68 19.74 -0.81
CA GLY A 78 -6.90 18.89 -1.97
C GLY A 78 -6.02 17.63 -1.94
N LEU A 79 -4.72 17.77 -1.65
CA LEU A 79 -3.80 16.65 -1.54
C LEU A 79 -4.13 15.74 -0.34
N VAL A 80 -4.43 16.30 0.83
CA VAL A 80 -4.73 15.53 2.05
C VAL A 80 -6.02 14.74 1.91
N PHE A 81 -7.07 15.30 1.31
CA PHE A 81 -8.36 14.62 1.21
C PHE A 81 -8.47 13.75 -0.05
N ALA A 82 -8.08 14.28 -1.20
CA ALA A 82 -8.34 13.68 -2.52
C ALA A 82 -7.08 13.22 -3.27
N GLY A 83 -5.88 13.37 -2.69
CA GLY A 83 -4.66 12.81 -3.26
C GLY A 83 -4.67 11.27 -3.29
N SER A 84 -3.71 10.67 -3.99
CA SER A 84 -3.54 9.21 -4.07
C SER A 84 -3.32 8.56 -2.70
N ASP A 85 -2.56 9.22 -1.82
CA ASP A 85 -2.41 8.84 -0.40
C ASP A 85 -3.37 9.60 0.52
N GLY A 86 -4.40 10.23 -0.05
CA GLY A 86 -5.36 11.04 0.68
C GLY A 86 -6.28 10.20 1.57
N LEU A 87 -7.00 10.90 2.45
CA LEU A 87 -7.92 10.27 3.40
C LEU A 87 -9.04 9.49 2.71
N LEU A 88 -9.55 9.97 1.56
CA LEU A 88 -10.61 9.29 0.82
C LEU A 88 -10.13 7.97 0.22
N ALA A 89 -8.98 7.97 -0.44
CA ALA A 89 -8.38 6.77 -1.02
C ALA A 89 -8.05 5.73 0.05
N ASN A 90 -7.44 6.15 1.17
CA ASN A 90 -7.15 5.26 2.30
C ASN A 90 -8.43 4.67 2.91
N ARG A 91 -9.48 5.48 3.09
CA ARG A 91 -10.76 4.99 3.61
C ARG A 91 -11.36 3.92 2.68
N ALA A 92 -11.34 4.15 1.37
CA ALA A 92 -11.81 3.18 0.39
C ALA A 92 -10.98 1.88 0.43
N ALA A 93 -9.64 1.99 0.50
CA ALA A 93 -8.75 0.85 0.62
C ALA A 93 -9.01 0.05 1.91
N MET A 94 -9.15 0.71 3.06
CA MET A 94 -9.46 0.05 4.33
C MET A 94 -10.80 -0.70 4.29
N SER A 95 -11.83 -0.09 3.68
CA SER A 95 -13.12 -0.76 3.46
C SER A 95 -12.96 -1.99 2.56
N SER A 96 -12.21 -1.89 1.46
CA SER A 96 -11.93 -3.02 0.58
C SER A 96 -11.16 -4.13 1.29
N PHE A 97 -10.17 -3.81 2.14
CA PHE A 97 -9.42 -4.81 2.89
C PHE A 97 -10.29 -5.52 3.93
N ALA A 98 -11.21 -4.78 4.57
CA ALA A 98 -12.18 -5.38 5.49
C ALA A 98 -13.10 -6.39 4.78
N GLN A 99 -13.64 -6.01 3.61
CA GLN A 99 -14.48 -6.90 2.79
C GLN A 99 -13.72 -8.15 2.33
N LYS A 100 -12.48 -7.99 1.84
CA LYS A 100 -11.62 -9.11 1.44
C LYS A 100 -11.35 -10.05 2.61
N ARG A 101 -10.94 -9.50 3.76
CA ARG A 101 -10.72 -10.28 4.99
C ARG A 101 -11.96 -11.07 5.37
N GLU A 102 -13.12 -10.41 5.43
CA GLU A 102 -14.38 -11.06 5.84
C GLU A 102 -14.78 -12.19 4.90
N ALA A 103 -14.66 -11.98 3.58
CA ALA A 103 -14.93 -13.02 2.60
C ALA A 103 -13.97 -14.21 2.72
N ILE A 104 -12.68 -13.97 2.93
CA ILE A 104 -11.66 -15.02 3.07
C ILE A 104 -11.87 -15.78 4.38
N VAL A 105 -12.09 -15.08 5.50
CA VAL A 105 -12.34 -15.71 6.81
C VAL A 105 -13.62 -16.54 6.79
N ALA A 106 -14.66 -16.11 6.06
CA ALA A 106 -15.89 -16.89 5.91
C ALA A 106 -15.71 -18.13 5.01
N ALA A 107 -14.79 -18.08 4.04
CA ALA A 107 -14.58 -19.13 3.05
C ALA A 107 -13.46 -20.13 3.38
N THR A 108 -12.76 -19.93 4.49
CA THR A 108 -11.63 -20.76 4.93
C THR A 108 -11.81 -21.24 6.36
N GLU A 109 -11.24 -22.38 6.69
CA GLU A 109 -11.25 -22.94 8.04
C GLU A 109 -10.41 -22.08 9.00
N GLU A 110 -10.72 -22.12 10.30
CA GLU A 110 -10.07 -21.27 11.31
C GLU A 110 -8.55 -21.48 11.38
N HIS A 111 -8.09 -22.72 11.21
CA HIS A 111 -6.68 -23.11 11.24
C HIS A 111 -6.03 -23.13 9.85
N ALA A 112 -6.70 -22.58 8.83
CA ALA A 112 -6.16 -22.54 7.48
C ALA A 112 -4.91 -21.65 7.40
N VAL A 113 -3.96 -22.07 6.57
CA VAL A 113 -2.78 -21.28 6.18
C VAL A 113 -3.05 -20.68 4.81
N ILE A 114 -2.78 -19.38 4.67
CA ILE A 114 -3.00 -18.65 3.41
C ILE A 114 -1.68 -18.08 2.91
N VAL A 115 -1.25 -18.56 1.75
CA VAL A 115 -0.13 -17.98 1.01
C VAL A 115 -0.59 -16.68 0.35
N VAL A 116 0.13 -15.58 0.57
CA VAL A 116 -0.24 -14.25 0.09
C VAL A 116 0.96 -13.48 -0.43
N ASP A 117 0.75 -12.57 -1.37
CA ASP A 117 1.81 -11.66 -1.85
C ASP A 117 1.85 -10.36 -1.03
N ARG A 118 0.68 -9.73 -0.79
CA ARG A 118 0.57 -8.40 -0.12
C ARG A 118 -0.62 -8.29 0.85
N ALA A 119 -1.29 -9.40 1.13
CA ALA A 119 -2.51 -9.44 1.93
C ALA A 119 -2.28 -9.79 3.41
N ASP A 120 -1.02 -10.01 3.81
CA ASP A 120 -0.60 -10.38 5.17
C ASP A 120 -1.16 -9.41 6.23
N LYS A 121 -1.10 -8.11 5.95
CA LYS A 121 -1.45 -7.04 6.90
C LYS A 121 -2.90 -7.00 7.34
N TYR A 122 -3.82 -7.53 6.54
CA TYR A 122 -5.25 -7.54 6.88
C TYR A 122 -5.82 -8.94 7.09
N LEU A 123 -5.05 -9.98 6.82
CA LEU A 123 -5.42 -11.37 7.09
C LEU A 123 -4.84 -11.89 8.41
N PHE A 124 -3.62 -11.49 8.78
CA PHE A 124 -3.11 -11.74 10.12
C PHE A 124 -3.78 -10.79 11.13
N PRO A 125 -4.19 -11.24 12.33
CA PRO A 125 -4.01 -12.57 12.92
C PRO A 125 -5.18 -13.55 12.69
N TYR A 126 -6.15 -13.21 11.85
CA TYR A 126 -7.34 -14.02 11.62
C TYR A 126 -7.03 -15.35 10.92
N ARG A 127 -5.98 -15.38 10.10
CA ARG A 127 -5.41 -16.58 9.48
C ARG A 127 -3.90 -16.56 9.56
N SER A 128 -3.30 -17.74 9.63
CA SER A 128 -1.86 -17.89 9.44
C SER A 128 -1.50 -17.56 8.00
N VAL A 129 -0.43 -16.79 7.80
CA VAL A 129 -0.04 -16.32 6.47
C VAL A 129 1.40 -16.70 6.15
N VAL A 130 1.65 -17.03 4.88
CA VAL A 130 2.99 -17.27 4.33
C VAL A 130 3.21 -16.34 3.15
N VAL A 131 4.39 -15.71 3.06
CA VAL A 131 4.71 -14.71 2.04
C VAL A 131 6.10 -14.97 1.43
N PRO A 132 6.29 -14.83 0.10
CA PRO A 132 5.32 -14.72 -0.99
C PRO A 132 5.10 -16.05 -1.73
N LEU A 133 4.09 -16.14 -2.61
CA LEU A 133 3.87 -17.36 -3.43
C LEU A 133 5.08 -17.68 -4.33
N ARG A 134 5.72 -16.66 -4.90
CA ARG A 134 6.82 -16.80 -5.88
C ARG A 134 8.16 -17.21 -5.27
N SER A 135 8.17 -17.68 -4.02
CA SER A 135 9.37 -18.15 -3.34
C SER A 135 9.48 -19.68 -3.48
N GLU A 136 10.62 -20.18 -3.93
CA GLU A 136 10.89 -21.63 -3.97
C GLU A 136 10.82 -22.25 -2.57
N ALA A 137 11.16 -21.50 -1.51
CA ALA A 137 11.00 -21.97 -0.13
C ALA A 137 9.52 -22.14 0.25
N THR A 138 8.63 -21.29 -0.29
CA THR A 138 7.18 -21.42 -0.07
C THR A 138 6.64 -22.66 -0.79
N TYR A 139 7.03 -22.89 -2.05
CA TYR A 139 6.65 -24.11 -2.78
C TYR A 139 7.17 -25.38 -2.09
N ALA A 140 8.42 -25.38 -1.63
CA ALA A 140 9.02 -26.52 -0.93
C ALA A 140 8.28 -26.88 0.37
N ALA A 141 7.69 -25.90 1.05
CA ALA A 141 6.93 -26.11 2.28
C ALA A 141 5.46 -26.53 2.04
N MET A 142 4.92 -26.37 0.82
CA MET A 142 3.49 -26.63 0.56
C MET A 142 3.04 -28.07 0.86
N PRO A 143 3.81 -29.14 0.53
CA PRO A 143 3.38 -30.50 0.84
C PRO A 143 3.13 -30.71 2.33
N GLU A 144 4.07 -30.28 3.17
CA GLU A 144 3.95 -30.36 4.64
C GLU A 144 2.78 -29.49 5.16
N LEU A 145 2.58 -28.31 4.58
CA LEU A 145 1.49 -27.42 4.97
C LEU A 145 0.10 -28.00 4.66
N VAL A 146 -0.05 -28.67 3.51
CA VAL A 146 -1.30 -29.35 3.13
C VAL A 146 -1.60 -30.53 4.06
N GLU A 147 -0.57 -31.25 4.51
CA GLU A 147 -0.73 -32.32 5.50
C GLU A 147 -1.09 -31.78 6.90
N ALA A 148 -0.53 -30.63 7.27
CA ALA A 148 -0.79 -29.99 8.56
C ALA A 148 -2.18 -29.34 8.65
N GLY A 149 -2.77 -28.94 7.52
CA GLY A 149 -4.11 -28.35 7.49
C GLY A 149 -4.50 -27.74 6.14
N PRO A 150 -5.66 -27.07 6.08
CA PRO A 150 -6.14 -26.44 4.85
C PRO A 150 -5.18 -25.33 4.36
N LEU A 151 -4.70 -25.48 3.13
CA LEU A 151 -3.81 -24.52 2.48
C LEU A 151 -4.55 -23.77 1.37
N TYR A 152 -4.37 -22.46 1.34
CA TYR A 152 -4.94 -21.58 0.33
C TYR A 152 -3.88 -20.64 -0.23
N TYR A 153 -4.13 -20.11 -1.43
CA TYR A 153 -3.46 -18.95 -1.97
C TYR A 153 -4.47 -17.84 -2.21
N PHE A 154 -4.13 -16.61 -1.76
CA PHE A 154 -4.91 -15.42 -2.06
C PHE A 154 -4.03 -14.35 -2.69
N GLY A 155 -4.42 -13.90 -3.88
CA GLY A 155 -3.68 -12.88 -4.62
C GLY A 155 -4.33 -12.58 -5.97
N ILE A 156 -3.51 -12.27 -6.97
CA ILE A 156 -4.00 -11.96 -8.31
C ILE A 156 -4.90 -13.07 -8.86
N THR A 157 -5.90 -12.69 -9.64
CA THR A 157 -6.72 -13.65 -10.38
C THR A 157 -5.89 -14.21 -11.54
N PHE A 158 -5.58 -15.51 -11.50
CA PHE A 158 -4.82 -16.20 -12.54
C PHE A 158 -5.65 -16.37 -13.82
N PRO A 159 -5.07 -16.08 -15.00
CA PRO A 159 -5.59 -16.56 -16.27
C PRO A 159 -5.65 -18.10 -16.31
N SER A 160 -6.53 -18.65 -17.14
CA SER A 160 -6.70 -20.12 -17.26
C SER A 160 -5.40 -20.85 -17.59
N GLN A 161 -4.58 -20.29 -18.48
CA GLN A 161 -3.26 -20.82 -18.85
C GLN A 161 -2.30 -20.96 -17.65
N ASP A 162 -2.38 -20.04 -16.68
CA ASP A 162 -1.49 -20.05 -15.52
C ASP A 162 -1.95 -21.10 -14.51
N ILE A 163 -3.27 -21.31 -14.38
CA ILE A 163 -3.84 -22.42 -13.59
C ILE A 163 -3.44 -23.77 -14.18
N GLU A 164 -3.53 -23.91 -15.51
CA GLU A 164 -3.09 -25.12 -16.20
C GLU A 164 -1.60 -25.39 -15.99
N TYR A 165 -0.76 -24.36 -16.13
CA TYR A 165 0.68 -24.47 -15.85
C TYR A 165 0.96 -24.87 -14.40
N LEU A 166 0.28 -24.25 -13.42
CA LEU A 166 0.43 -24.59 -12.02
C LEU A 166 0.04 -26.05 -11.77
N ASN A 167 -1.10 -26.50 -12.28
CA ASN A 167 -1.61 -27.85 -12.05
C ASN A 167 -0.86 -28.95 -12.82
N ASN A 168 -0.32 -28.66 -14.01
CA ASN A 168 0.31 -29.66 -14.87
C ASN A 168 1.84 -29.66 -14.79
N GLU A 169 2.47 -28.60 -14.29
CA GLU A 169 3.92 -28.50 -14.20
C GLU A 169 4.40 -28.22 -12.77
N LYS A 170 4.08 -27.05 -12.22
CA LYS A 170 4.73 -26.57 -10.98
C LYS A 170 4.27 -27.33 -9.73
N LEU A 171 2.97 -27.55 -9.56
CA LEU A 171 2.40 -28.24 -8.39
C LEU A 171 2.31 -29.76 -8.58
N LEU A 172 2.23 -30.23 -9.83
CA LEU A 172 2.20 -31.66 -10.14
C LEU A 172 3.41 -32.40 -9.57
N GLY A 173 4.62 -31.83 -9.73
CA GLY A 173 5.85 -32.40 -9.18
C GLY A 173 5.89 -32.45 -7.65
N LEU A 174 5.00 -31.73 -6.98
CA LEU A 174 4.86 -31.70 -5.52
C LEU A 174 3.68 -32.58 -5.04
N GLY A 175 2.96 -33.23 -5.95
CA GLY A 175 1.74 -33.99 -5.61
C GLY A 175 0.57 -33.10 -5.23
N LEU A 176 0.55 -31.85 -5.71
CA LEU A 176 -0.43 -30.83 -5.34
C LEU A 176 -1.24 -30.35 -6.55
N ARG A 177 -2.42 -29.80 -6.28
CA ARG A 177 -3.26 -29.06 -7.24
C ARG A 177 -3.80 -27.79 -6.62
N ILE A 178 -4.17 -26.84 -7.47
CA ILE A 178 -4.79 -25.57 -7.14
C ILE A 178 -6.16 -25.44 -7.82
N ASP A 179 -7.17 -25.12 -7.04
CA ASP A 179 -8.56 -24.97 -7.49
C ASP A 179 -9.11 -23.61 -7.07
N HIS A 180 -9.87 -22.96 -7.95
CA HIS A 180 -10.53 -21.69 -7.62
C HIS A 180 -11.65 -21.89 -6.60
N VAL A 181 -11.74 -20.99 -5.62
CA VAL A 181 -12.78 -21.01 -4.59
C VAL A 181 -13.75 -19.85 -4.78
N LEU A 182 -13.23 -18.63 -4.82
CA LEU A 182 -14.02 -17.42 -5.00
C LEU A 182 -13.14 -16.26 -5.47
N THR A 183 -13.79 -15.21 -5.99
CA THR A 183 -13.15 -13.94 -6.34
C THR A 183 -13.76 -12.82 -5.51
N VAL A 184 -12.92 -11.99 -4.89
CA VAL A 184 -13.35 -10.78 -4.16
C VAL A 184 -12.64 -9.58 -4.75
N ASN A 185 -13.42 -8.69 -5.35
CA ASN A 185 -12.94 -7.57 -6.13
C ASN A 185 -12.06 -8.07 -7.30
N GLU A 186 -10.78 -7.74 -7.30
CA GLU A 186 -9.83 -8.08 -8.38
C GLU A 186 -8.93 -9.28 -8.04
N GLU A 187 -9.06 -9.81 -6.83
CA GLU A 187 -8.22 -10.89 -6.30
C GLU A 187 -9.03 -12.16 -6.09
N SER A 188 -8.37 -13.31 -6.20
CA SER A 188 -9.02 -14.61 -6.09
C SER A 188 -8.39 -15.46 -5.00
N LEU A 189 -9.24 -16.22 -4.34
CA LEU A 189 -8.88 -17.25 -3.37
C LEU A 189 -8.87 -18.59 -4.09
N TYR A 190 -7.79 -19.34 -3.90
CA TYR A 190 -7.59 -20.66 -4.45
C TYR A 190 -7.27 -21.63 -3.32
N ARG A 191 -7.81 -22.84 -3.40
CA ARG A 191 -7.47 -23.93 -2.48
C ARG A 191 -6.33 -24.73 -3.09
N ILE A 192 -5.33 -25.04 -2.27
CA ILE A 192 -4.25 -25.97 -2.64
C ILE A 192 -4.51 -27.28 -1.89
N SER A 193 -4.51 -28.39 -2.60
CA SER A 193 -4.78 -29.72 -2.04
C SER A 193 -3.86 -30.78 -2.63
N GLY A 194 -3.66 -31.87 -1.89
CA GLY A 194 -2.97 -33.05 -2.41
C GLY A 194 -3.78 -33.73 -3.51
N LEU A 195 -3.07 -34.37 -4.44
CA LEU A 195 -3.63 -35.23 -5.48
C LEU A 195 -4.10 -36.59 -4.94
#